data_AF-A0A2W4U8I9-F1
#
_entry.id   AF-A0A2W4U8I9-F1
#
_cell.length_a   1.000
_cell.length_b   1.000
_cell.length_c   1.000
_cell.angle_alpha   90.00
_cell.angle_beta   90.00
_cell.angle_gamma   90.00
#
_symmetry.space_group_name_H-M   'P 1'
#
loop_
_entity.id
_entity.type
_entity.pdbx_description
1 polymer ?
#
loop_
_entity_poly.entity_id
_entity_poly.type
_entity_poly.pdbx_seq_one_letter_code
_entity_poly.pdbx_strand_id
1 'polypeptide(L)' 'MSPALSVAASLSPDIRKDIGIQAIARTEPISHLAATHQVSRKFVYQPGDKAQRSLDETLKRVFRMK' A
#
# COMPACT_ATOMS: atom_id res chain seq x y z
N MET A 1 -16.95 -18.53 19.92
CA MET A 1 -15.59 -18.30 19.41
C MET A 1 -15.59 -17.03 18.59
N SER A 2 -14.80 -16.02 18.97
CA SER A 2 -14.63 -14.81 18.18
C SER A 2 -13.85 -15.16 16.90
N PRO A 3 -14.26 -14.68 15.71
CA PRO A 3 -13.50 -14.96 14.49
C PRO A 3 -12.10 -14.35 14.62
N ALA A 4 -11.07 -15.16 14.35
CA ALA A 4 -9.71 -14.66 14.28
C ALA A 4 -9.63 -13.62 13.14
N LEU A 5 -9.21 -12.40 13.47
CA LEU A 5 -9.00 -11.34 12.49
C LEU A 5 -7.88 -11.77 11.52
N SER A 6 -8.06 -11.52 10.22
CA SER A 6 -7.00 -11.75 9.25
C SER A 6 -5.79 -10.85 9.52
N VAL A 7 -4.59 -11.29 9.15
CA VAL A 7 -3.37 -10.47 9.28
C VAL A 7 -3.55 -9.10 8.63
N ALA A 8 -4.13 -9.08 7.43
CA ALA A 8 -4.46 -7.84 6.72
C ALA A 8 -5.36 -6.89 7.52
N ALA A 9 -6.28 -7.42 8.35
CA ALA A 9 -7.16 -6.61 9.20
C ALA A 9 -6.43 -6.08 10.44
N SER A 10 -5.44 -6.80 10.97
CA SER A 10 -4.66 -6.39 12.14
C SER A 10 -3.49 -5.44 11.83
N LEU A 11 -3.09 -5.30 10.57
CA LEU A 11 -2.04 -4.35 10.17
C LEU A 11 -2.42 -2.91 10.52
N SER A 12 -1.49 -2.21 11.20
CA SER A 12 -1.64 -0.81 11.57
C SER A 12 -1.68 0.10 10.33
N PRO A 13 -2.27 1.30 10.43
CA PRO A 13 -2.30 2.26 9.32
C PRO A 13 -0.92 2.59 8.75
N ASP A 14 0.12 2.65 9.59
CA ASP A 14 1.46 3.03 9.14
C ASP A 14 2.12 1.91 8.33
N ILE A 15 1.94 0.65 8.73
CA ILE A 15 2.39 -0.50 7.91
C ILE A 15 1.66 -0.52 6.57
N ARG A 16 0.36 -0.20 6.54
CA ARG A 16 -0.39 -0.14 5.27
C ARG A 16 0.10 0.98 4.35
N LYS A 17 0.47 2.14 4.90
CA LYS A 17 1.08 3.24 4.13
C LYS A 17 2.42 2.81 3.57
N ASP A 18 3.26 2.19 4.40
CA ASP A 18 4.58 1.71 4.00
C ASP A 18 4.49 0.68 2.86
N ILE A 19 3.59 -0.32 2.98
CA ILE A 19 3.29 -1.27 1.89
C ILE A 19 2.90 -0.54 0.61
N GLY A 20 2.07 0.52 0.71
CA GLY A 20 1.67 1.33 -0.44
C GLY A 20 2.84 2.05 -1.10
N ILE A 21 3.74 2.63 -0.31
CA ILE A 21 4.96 3.29 -0.79
C ILE A 21 5.89 2.29 -1.47
N GLN A 22 6.17 1.14 -0.83
CA GLN A 22 7.00 0.10 -1.41
C GLN A 22 6.43 -0.46 -2.72
N ALA A 23 5.10 -0.63 -2.80
CA ALA A 23 4.43 -1.09 -4.01
C ALA A 23 4.59 -0.14 -5.20
N ILE A 24 4.55 1.18 -4.98
CA ILE A 24 4.77 2.17 -6.05
C ILE A 24 6.26 2.40 -6.34
N ALA A 25 7.14 2.19 -5.35
CA ALA A 25 8.58 2.27 -5.54
C ALA A 25 9.12 1.15 -6.44
N ARG A 26 8.42 0.00 -6.50
CA ARG A 26 8.74 -1.15 -7.38
C ARG A 26 10.16 -1.69 -7.19
N THR A 27 10.72 -1.54 -5.98
CA THR A 27 12.03 -2.05 -5.61
C THR A 27 12.02 -3.58 -5.42
N GLU A 28 10.88 -4.15 -5.08
CA GLU A 28 10.66 -5.60 -4.98
C GLU A 28 9.35 -6.03 -5.69
N PRO A 29 9.25 -7.28 -6.16
CA PRO A 29 8.00 -7.80 -6.72
C PRO A 29 6.85 -7.78 -5.71
N ILE A 30 5.63 -7.50 -6.16
CA ILE A 30 4.40 -7.52 -5.34
C ILE A 30 4.19 -8.86 -4.62
N SER A 31 4.61 -9.98 -5.24
CA SER A 31 4.56 -11.29 -4.61
C SER A 31 5.45 -11.41 -3.37
N HIS A 32 6.61 -10.73 -3.38
CA HIS A 32 7.52 -10.71 -2.25
C HIS A 32 6.94 -9.86 -1.12
N LEU A 33 6.49 -8.63 -1.42
CA LEU A 33 5.81 -7.77 -0.44
C LEU A 33 4.61 -8.47 0.22
N ALA A 34 3.80 -9.18 -0.57
CA ALA A 34 2.66 -9.94 -0.06
C ALA A 34 3.11 -11.06 0.90
N ALA A 35 4.16 -11.80 0.55
CA ALA A 35 4.71 -12.86 1.40
C ALA A 35 5.30 -12.30 2.70
N THR A 36 6.10 -11.23 2.63
CA THR A 36 6.74 -10.58 3.77
C THR A 36 5.73 -10.12 4.81
N HIS A 37 4.61 -9.54 4.38
CA HIS A 37 3.56 -9.06 5.28
C HIS A 37 2.45 -10.09 5.56
N GLN A 38 2.57 -11.32 5.05
CA GLN A 38 1.58 -12.39 5.18
C GLN A 38 0.16 -11.96 4.75
N VAL A 39 0.09 -11.22 3.64
CA VAL A 39 -1.15 -10.72 3.04
C VAL A 39 -1.29 -11.22 1.61
N SER A 40 -2.47 -11.07 1.02
CA SER A 40 -2.66 -11.38 -0.40
C SER A 40 -2.03 -10.31 -1.30
N ARG A 41 -1.64 -10.67 -2.52
CA ARG A 41 -1.22 -9.69 -3.54
C ARG A 41 -2.29 -8.63 -3.79
N LYS A 42 -3.57 -9.03 -3.79
CA LYS A 42 -4.72 -8.12 -3.89
C LYS A 42 -4.72 -7.07 -2.80
N PHE A 43 -4.36 -7.44 -1.57
CA PHE A 43 -4.22 -6.49 -0.48
C PHE A 43 -3.13 -5.47 -0.76
N VAL A 44 -1.96 -5.88 -1.29
CA VAL A 44 -0.84 -4.97 -1.59
C VAL A 44 -1.18 -3.95 -2.70
N TYR A 45 -1.93 -4.37 -3.73
CA TYR A 45 -2.36 -3.46 -4.79
C TYR A 45 -3.21 -2.29 -4.26
N GLN A 46 -4.07 -2.51 -3.25
CA GLN A 46 -4.96 -1.46 -2.75
C GLN A 46 -4.27 -0.22 -2.14
N PRO A 47 -3.36 -0.32 -1.15
CA PRO A 47 -2.59 0.81 -0.67
C PRO A 47 -1.64 1.34 -1.74
N GLY A 48 -1.12 0.51 -2.66
CA GLY A 48 -0.34 0.97 -3.81
C GLY A 48 -1.12 1.92 -4.72
N ASP A 49 -2.33 1.55 -5.13
CA ASP A 49 -3.22 2.39 -5.93
C ASP A 49 -3.60 3.69 -5.21
N LYS A 50 -3.74 3.66 -3.88
CA LYS A 50 -4.02 4.87 -3.07
C LYS A 50 -2.79 5.78 -3.02
N ALA A 51 -1.60 5.20 -2.80
CA ALA A 51 -0.35 5.94 -2.76
C ALA A 51 -0.07 6.62 -4.10
N GLN A 52 -0.23 5.89 -5.22
CA GLN A 52 -0.06 6.44 -6.57
C GLN A 52 -1.01 7.62 -6.82
N ARG A 53 -2.30 7.45 -6.56
CA ARG A 53 -3.29 8.53 -6.71
C ARG A 53 -2.96 9.74 -5.84
N SER A 54 -2.59 9.53 -4.59
CA SER A 54 -2.20 10.63 -3.69
C SER A 54 -0.98 11.39 -4.21
N LEU A 55 0.02 10.66 -4.74
CA LEU A 55 1.22 11.25 -5.32
C LEU A 55 0.88 12.06 -6.57
N ASP A 56 0.12 11.47 -7.50
CA ASP A 56 -0.29 12.11 -8.74
C ASP A 56 -1.06 13.41 -8.48
N GLU A 57 -2.03 13.39 -7.56
CA GLU A 57 -2.81 14.59 -7.19
C GLU A 57 -1.94 15.66 -6.52
N THR A 58 -1.01 15.26 -5.66
CA THR A 58 -0.08 16.19 -5.00
C THR A 58 0.83 16.86 -6.03
N LEU A 59 1.41 16.08 -6.94
CA LEU A 59 2.29 16.60 -7.97
C LEU A 59 1.54 17.48 -8.98
N LYS A 60 0.34 17.08 -9.42
CA LYS A 60 -0.53 17.94 -10.25
C LYS A 60 -0.78 19.29 -9.59
N ARG A 61 -1.10 19.31 -8.29
CA ARG A 61 -1.31 20.55 -7.53
C ARG A 61 -0.05 21.41 -7.49
N VAL A 62 1.11 20.80 -7.19
CA VAL A 62 2.39 21.52 -7.14
C VAL A 62 2.75 22.12 -8.49
N PHE A 63 2.56 21.37 -9.58
CA PHE A 63 2.85 21.86 -10.93
C PHE A 63 1.86 22.91 -11.44
N ARG A 64 0.60 22.91 -10.98
CA ARG A 64 -0.39 23.95 -11.33
C ARG A 64 -0.15 25.29 -10.63
N MET A 65 0.68 25.31 -9.59
CA MET A 65 1.01 26.52 -8.82
C MET A 65 2.30 27.21 -9.30
N LYS A 66 2.99 26.63 -10.29
CA LYS A 66 4.11 27.25 -11.01
C LYS A 66 3.62 27.78 -12.35
#